data_AF-A0A7C3W5I8-F1
#
_entry.id   AF-A0A7C3W5I8-F1
#
_cell.length_a   1.000
_cell.length_b   1.000
_cell.length_c   1.000
_cell.angle_alpha   90.00
_cell.angle_beta   90.00
_cell.angle_gamma   90.00
#
_symmetry.space_group_name_H-M   'P 1'
#
loop_
_entity.id
_entity.type
_entity.pdbx_description
1 polymer ?
#
loop_
_entity_poly.entity_id
_entity_poly.type
_entity_poly.pdbx_seq_one_letter_code
_entity_poly.pdbx_strand_id
1 'polypeptide(L)'
;MEQLGSMEPEKLLQLLLGVISCAFMMIIVTVVYVMLARRMRRERSYPTRQPDEYAGMPGVIDNLKEVATADAATRLMSTGRTDWQAEDTKMGQVRPAQCAPEILRVVQDMSSGDISIRIAGVRYTRLGEVRDQALGKRILEAITWTLRFSEGRVAEDDGVKFLELPPCDAVHVPEPLPPLADGNEPGEIMRLLGDVERGEFWIQVAGRSYARLADVVDPDVALHILGGISYLLQFSYGRLMANDGVRSVPIPKLSAKPTASVVRALTAPGETQQRSVQDKQEQFFQSLMGDSTRSQGVWAQRVSAGERRVSTMRAHGTSTFSLAEEIDRIFQRKLEASPFAHLDAQFVEHPDGSVRIRVGTKFYECPEEVPDPELRKIIEAAIAEW
;
A
#
# COMPACT_ATOMS: atom_id res chain seq x y z
N MET A 1 -16.93 37.50 53.48
CA MET A 1 -17.61 38.62 52.81
C MET A 1 -16.98 39.98 53.12
N GLU A 2 -16.24 40.16 54.22
CA GLU A 2 -15.64 41.45 54.59
C GLU A 2 -14.45 41.91 53.72
N GLN A 3 -13.78 41.00 53.00
CA GLN A 3 -12.66 41.35 52.11
C GLN A 3 -13.05 41.97 50.76
N LEU A 4 -14.33 41.95 50.38
CA LEU A 4 -14.79 42.57 49.12
C LEU A 4 -15.04 44.09 49.27
N GLY A 5 -15.15 44.60 50.50
CA GLY A 5 -15.47 46.01 50.76
C GLY A 5 -14.30 46.98 50.65
N SER A 6 -13.05 46.50 50.63
CA SER A 6 -11.83 47.34 50.56
C SER A 6 -11.16 47.33 49.19
N MET A 7 -11.73 46.64 48.20
CA MET A 7 -11.14 46.52 46.87
C MET A 7 -11.43 47.79 46.06
N GLU A 8 -10.39 48.41 45.51
CA GLU A 8 -10.53 49.60 44.65
C GLU A 8 -11.49 49.30 43.48
N PRO A 9 -12.40 50.24 43.13
CA PRO A 9 -13.45 50.00 42.14
C PRO A 9 -12.90 49.61 40.76
N GLU A 10 -11.70 50.06 40.39
CA GLU A 10 -11.03 49.69 39.14
C GLU A 10 -10.66 48.20 39.10
N LYS A 11 -10.16 47.65 40.21
CA LYS A 11 -9.82 46.22 40.31
C LYS A 11 -11.06 45.35 40.28
N LEU A 12 -12.15 45.82 40.88
CA LEU A 12 -13.44 45.14 40.84
C LEU A 12 -13.99 45.10 39.40
N LEU A 13 -13.92 46.22 38.67
CA LEU A 13 -14.31 46.28 37.26
C LEU A 13 -13.46 45.33 36.39
N GLN A 14 -12.14 45.31 36.60
CA GLN A 14 -11.22 44.45 35.83
C GLN A 14 -11.48 42.96 36.09
N LEU A 15 -11.75 42.59 37.34
CA LEU A 15 -12.09 41.22 37.71
C LEU A 15 -13.45 40.80 37.11
N LEU A 16 -14.44 41.69 37.13
CA LEU A 16 -15.75 41.45 36.55
C LEU A 16 -15.67 41.29 35.03
N LEU A 17 -14.87 42.12 34.34
CA LEU A 17 -14.58 41.97 32.91
C LEU A 17 -13.88 40.63 32.59
N GLY A 18 -12.93 40.21 33.43
CA GLY A 18 -12.24 38.93 33.27
C GLY A 18 -13.20 37.74 33.39
N VAL A 19 -14.10 37.75 34.37
CA VAL A 19 -15.11 36.70 34.56
C VAL A 19 -16.11 36.67 33.39
N ILE A 20 -16.58 37.84 32.93
CA ILE A 20 -17.48 37.93 31.77
C ILE A 20 -16.79 37.41 30.51
N SER A 21 -15.54 37.79 30.26
CA SER A 21 -14.76 37.31 29.11
C SER A 21 -14.58 35.79 29.14
N CYS A 22 -14.27 35.23 30.32
CA CYS A 22 -14.16 33.78 30.50
C CYS A 22 -15.49 33.05 30.23
N ALA A 23 -16.60 33.57 30.77
CA ALA A 23 -17.93 33.01 30.52
C ALA A 23 -18.30 33.06 29.03
N PHE A 24 -17.98 34.16 28.34
CA PHE A 24 -18.23 34.31 26.90
C PHE A 24 -17.42 33.31 26.07
N MET A 25 -16.15 33.10 26.39
CA MET A 25 -15.31 32.08 25.74
C MET A 25 -15.88 30.66 25.95
N MET A 26 -16.35 30.34 27.15
CA MET A 26 -16.97 29.03 27.43
C MET A 26 -18.26 28.82 26.62
N ILE A 27 -19.07 29.86 26.42
CA ILE A 27 -20.28 29.80 25.58
C ILE A 27 -19.90 29.55 24.11
N ILE A 28 -18.92 30.28 23.56
CA ILE A 28 -18.46 30.07 22.18
C ILE A 28 -17.98 28.64 21.96
N VAL A 29 -17.12 28.13 22.83
CA VAL A 29 -16.60 26.76 22.75
C VAL A 29 -17.75 25.74 22.77
N THR A 30 -18.75 25.96 23.63
CA THR A 30 -19.94 25.09 23.72
C THR A 30 -20.77 25.12 22.43
N VAL A 31 -20.99 26.30 21.84
CA VAL A 31 -21.74 26.43 20.58
C VAL A 31 -20.99 25.76 19.43
N VAL A 32 -19.67 25.94 19.32
CA VAL A 32 -18.84 25.27 18.31
C VAL A 32 -18.89 23.75 18.48
N TYR A 33 -18.76 23.26 19.72
CA TYR A 33 -18.88 21.84 20.03
C TYR A 33 -20.25 21.26 19.61
N VAL A 34 -21.35 21.96 19.93
CA VAL A 34 -22.71 21.55 19.53
C VAL A 34 -22.89 21.59 18.01
N MET A 35 -22.32 22.58 17.31
CA MET A 35 -22.37 22.63 15.84
C MET A 35 -21.59 21.47 15.21
N LEU A 36 -20.40 21.14 15.71
CA LEU A 36 -19.60 20.00 15.25
C LEU A 36 -20.33 18.67 15.51
N ALA A 37 -20.91 18.51 16.70
CA ALA A 37 -21.71 17.32 17.04
C ALA A 37 -22.95 17.18 16.15
N ARG A 38 -23.62 18.29 15.82
CA ARG A 38 -24.77 18.29 14.90
C ARG A 38 -24.35 17.99 13.46
N ARG A 39 -23.21 18.51 13.01
CA ARG A 39 -22.67 18.23 11.66
C ARG A 39 -22.39 16.75 11.50
N MET A 40 -21.73 16.13 12.49
CA MET A 40 -21.48 14.67 12.47
C MET A 40 -22.77 13.83 12.49
N ARG A 41 -23.86 14.31 13.09
CA ARG A 41 -25.16 13.61 13.03
C ARG A 41 -25.83 13.70 11.66
N ARG A 42 -25.66 14.79 10.91
CA ARG A 42 -26.26 14.94 9.57
C ARG A 42 -25.65 13.98 8.55
N GLU A 43 -24.36 13.67 8.69
CA GLU A 43 -23.68 12.73 7.79
C GLU A 43 -24.11 11.27 8.01
N ARG A 44 -24.70 10.94 9.18
CA ARG A 44 -25.23 9.59 9.47
C ARG A 44 -26.67 9.34 9.03
N SER A 45 -27.37 10.35 8.50
CA SER A 45 -28.78 10.23 8.11
C SER A 45 -28.95 10.13 6.59
N TYR A 46 -28.28 9.18 5.94
CA TYR A 46 -28.75 8.67 4.66
C TYR A 46 -29.74 7.53 4.94
N PRO A 47 -31.01 7.64 4.51
CA PRO A 47 -31.98 6.59 4.76
C PRO A 47 -31.61 5.37 3.93
N THR A 48 -31.29 4.28 4.61
CA THR A 48 -31.20 2.94 4.03
C THR A 48 -32.53 2.64 3.34
N ARG A 49 -32.50 2.66 2.01
CA ARG A 49 -33.65 2.32 1.17
C ARG A 49 -33.92 0.83 1.37
N GLN A 50 -34.98 0.55 2.11
CA GLN A 50 -35.49 -0.78 2.37
C GLN A 50 -35.90 -1.42 1.03
N PRO A 51 -35.41 -2.63 0.68
CA PRO A 51 -35.90 -3.33 -0.51
C PRO A 51 -37.28 -3.92 -0.21
N ASP A 52 -38.31 -3.34 -0.82
CA ASP A 52 -39.67 -3.88 -0.82
C ASP A 52 -39.69 -5.27 -1.48
N GLU A 53 -39.84 -6.29 -0.64
CA GLU A 53 -40.95 -7.24 -0.65
C GLU A 53 -41.70 -7.41 -1.99
N TYR A 54 -41.21 -8.32 -2.85
CA TYR A 54 -41.99 -8.89 -3.94
C TYR A 54 -42.74 -10.14 -3.46
N ALA A 55 -43.96 -9.93 -2.97
CA ALA A 55 -44.94 -10.98 -2.78
C ALA A 55 -46.02 -10.89 -3.88
N GLY A 56 -46.21 -12.00 -4.61
CA GLY A 56 -47.48 -12.29 -5.29
C GLY A 56 -47.37 -12.66 -6.76
N MET A 57 -47.49 -13.96 -7.06
CA MET A 57 -48.36 -14.46 -8.14
C MET A 57 -48.84 -15.88 -7.79
N PRO A 58 -50.16 -16.14 -7.77
CA PRO A 58 -50.70 -17.48 -7.55
C PRO A 58 -51.10 -18.17 -8.86
N GLY A 59 -50.84 -19.48 -8.91
CA GLY A 59 -51.65 -20.48 -9.60
C GLY A 59 -51.47 -20.61 -11.11
N VAL A 60 -51.38 -21.86 -11.58
CA VAL A 60 -52.44 -22.53 -12.37
C VAL A 60 -51.86 -23.75 -13.12
N ILE A 61 -52.33 -24.92 -12.67
CA ILE A 61 -52.67 -26.16 -13.40
C ILE A 61 -51.59 -27.23 -13.66
N ASP A 62 -51.84 -28.34 -12.96
CA ASP A 62 -51.54 -29.74 -13.30
C ASP A 62 -51.69 -30.08 -14.78
N ASN A 63 -50.77 -30.88 -15.34
CA ASN A 63 -51.18 -32.12 -16.02
C ASN A 63 -50.00 -33.04 -16.39
N LEU A 64 -50.15 -34.27 -15.88
CA LEU A 64 -50.00 -35.56 -16.58
C LEU A 64 -48.63 -36.03 -17.10
N LYS A 65 -48.19 -37.10 -16.43
CA LYS A 65 -47.80 -38.43 -16.96
C LYS A 65 -46.53 -38.55 -17.82
N GLU A 66 -45.56 -39.23 -17.20
CA GLU A 66 -45.17 -40.61 -17.52
C GLU A 66 -44.90 -40.93 -19.00
N VAL A 67 -43.63 -41.22 -19.33
CA VAL A 67 -43.16 -42.47 -19.98
C VAL A 67 -41.69 -42.34 -20.44
N ALA A 68 -40.98 -43.47 -20.30
CA ALA A 68 -39.76 -43.88 -21.00
C ALA A 68 -38.38 -43.44 -20.46
N THR A 69 -37.87 -44.34 -19.62
CA THR A 69 -36.52 -44.89 -19.69
C THR A 69 -35.99 -45.04 -21.12
N ALA A 70 -34.94 -44.31 -21.47
CA ALA A 70 -33.88 -44.75 -22.36
C ALA A 70 -32.72 -43.74 -22.27
N ASP A 71 -31.50 -44.26 -22.42
CA ASP A 71 -30.31 -43.50 -22.79
C ASP A 71 -29.36 -43.02 -21.67
N ALA A 72 -29.06 -43.91 -20.73
CA ALA A 72 -27.88 -43.81 -19.86
C ALA A 72 -26.59 -44.40 -20.50
N ALA A 73 -26.65 -44.89 -21.75
CA ALA A 73 -25.53 -45.59 -22.40
C ALA A 73 -24.77 -44.74 -23.45
N THR A 74 -25.34 -43.63 -23.93
CA THR A 74 -24.68 -42.72 -24.91
C THR A 74 -23.93 -41.55 -24.28
N ARG A 75 -24.04 -41.30 -22.96
CA ARG A 75 -23.31 -40.22 -22.25
C ARG A 75 -21.95 -40.61 -21.66
N LEU A 76 -21.50 -41.85 -21.85
CA LEU A 76 -20.26 -42.37 -21.25
C LEU A 76 -19.07 -42.50 -22.22
N MET A 77 -19.20 -42.08 -23.48
CA MET A 77 -18.16 -42.26 -24.52
C MET A 77 -17.59 -40.95 -25.11
N SER A 78 -17.97 -39.76 -24.60
CA SER A 78 -17.44 -38.47 -25.11
C SER A 78 -16.56 -37.69 -24.13
N THR A 79 -16.24 -38.22 -22.95
CA THR A 79 -15.29 -37.62 -21.99
C THR A 79 -13.87 -38.09 -22.29
N GLY A 80 -13.38 -37.73 -23.46
CA GLY A 80 -12.04 -38.07 -23.95
C GLY A 80 -11.16 -36.83 -24.13
N ARG A 81 -10.40 -36.49 -23.08
CA ARG A 81 -9.07 -35.87 -23.19
C ARG A 81 -8.96 -34.38 -23.61
N THR A 82 -10.00 -33.56 -23.54
CA THR A 82 -9.88 -32.08 -23.74
C THR A 82 -10.23 -31.21 -22.52
N ASP A 83 -10.81 -31.76 -21.46
CA ASP A 83 -11.29 -30.92 -20.34
C ASP A 83 -10.26 -30.66 -19.23
N TRP A 84 -9.14 -31.37 -19.19
CA TRP A 84 -8.12 -31.19 -18.14
C TRP A 84 -7.16 -30.00 -18.37
N GLN A 85 -7.18 -29.36 -19.54
CA GLN A 85 -6.40 -28.13 -19.79
C GLN A 85 -7.18 -26.83 -19.53
N ALA A 86 -8.51 -26.90 -19.38
CA ALA A 86 -9.33 -25.73 -19.10
C ALA A 86 -9.45 -25.39 -17.60
N GLU A 87 -9.11 -26.31 -16.70
CA GLU A 87 -9.19 -26.09 -15.25
C GLU A 87 -7.90 -25.55 -14.63
N ASP A 88 -6.73 -25.82 -15.21
CA ASP A 88 -5.45 -25.26 -14.73
C ASP A 88 -5.23 -23.78 -15.13
N THR A 89 -6.11 -23.21 -15.95
CA THR A 89 -6.06 -21.77 -16.33
C THR A 89 -6.99 -20.90 -15.46
N LYS A 90 -7.58 -21.44 -14.39
CA LYS A 90 -8.26 -20.65 -13.34
C LYS A 90 -7.33 -20.28 -12.17
N MET A 91 -6.05 -20.61 -12.24
CA MET A 91 -5.06 -20.07 -11.29
C MET A 91 -4.68 -18.64 -11.67
N GLY A 92 -4.96 -17.71 -10.77
CA GLY A 92 -4.38 -16.36 -10.83
C GLY A 92 -5.15 -15.34 -11.65
N GLN A 93 -6.49 -15.38 -11.65
CA GLN A 93 -7.25 -14.21 -12.11
C GLN A 93 -7.05 -13.09 -11.08
N VAL A 94 -5.99 -12.30 -11.28
CA VAL A 94 -5.74 -11.03 -10.61
C VAL A 94 -6.99 -10.18 -10.84
N ARG A 95 -7.86 -10.11 -9.84
CA ARG A 95 -9.04 -9.25 -9.91
C ARG A 95 -8.55 -7.81 -10.03
N PRO A 96 -9.15 -6.97 -10.91
CA PRO A 96 -8.84 -5.56 -10.94
C PRO A 96 -9.07 -4.97 -9.55
N ALA A 97 -8.04 -4.30 -9.03
CA ALA A 97 -7.90 -3.92 -7.63
C ALA A 97 -8.93 -2.91 -7.09
N GLN A 98 -9.93 -2.52 -7.88
CA GLN A 98 -10.75 -1.33 -7.64
C GLN A 98 -12.02 -1.57 -6.81
N CYS A 99 -12.36 -2.81 -6.44
CA CYS A 99 -13.65 -3.09 -5.79
C CYS A 99 -13.61 -3.22 -4.28
N ALA A 100 -12.45 -3.48 -3.66
CA ALA A 100 -12.37 -3.69 -2.23
C ALA A 100 -12.01 -2.38 -1.51
N PRO A 101 -12.80 -1.95 -0.52
CA PRO A 101 -12.53 -0.72 0.21
C PRO A 101 -11.29 -0.87 1.12
N GLU A 102 -10.60 0.26 1.31
CA GLU A 102 -9.31 0.33 2.02
C GLU A 102 -9.51 0.25 3.56
N ILE A 103 -8.72 -0.59 4.21
CA ILE A 103 -8.68 -0.71 5.68
C ILE A 103 -7.57 0.19 6.24
N LEU A 104 -6.34 0.02 5.76
CA LEU A 104 -5.17 0.80 6.15
C LEU A 104 -4.08 0.75 5.08
N ARG A 105 -3.15 1.70 5.15
CA ARG A 105 -1.98 1.79 4.28
C ARG A 105 -0.70 1.86 5.09
N VAL A 106 0.36 1.22 4.61
CA VAL A 106 1.71 1.36 5.16
C VAL A 106 2.53 2.19 4.19
N VAL A 107 3.06 3.32 4.68
CA VAL A 107 3.75 4.33 3.86
C VAL A 107 5.09 4.65 4.49
N GLN A 108 6.14 4.65 3.67
CA GLN A 108 7.46 5.16 4.01
C GLN A 108 7.59 6.61 3.55
N ASP A 109 7.96 7.50 4.46
CA ASP A 109 8.34 8.86 4.09
C ASP A 109 9.68 8.82 3.36
N MET A 110 9.70 9.19 2.08
CA MET A 110 10.91 9.16 1.25
C MET A 110 12.00 10.13 1.73
N SER A 111 11.63 11.15 2.51
CA SER A 111 12.55 12.17 3.00
C SER A 111 13.26 11.74 4.29
N SER A 112 12.53 11.16 5.25
CA SER A 112 13.08 10.72 6.53
C SER A 112 13.43 9.23 6.57
N GLY A 113 12.82 8.43 5.69
CA GLY A 113 12.86 6.97 5.74
C GLY A 113 11.93 6.37 6.81
N ASP A 114 11.22 7.21 7.57
CA ASP A 114 10.32 6.76 8.63
C ASP A 114 9.08 6.10 8.03
N ILE A 115 8.57 5.07 8.71
CA ILE A 115 7.38 4.35 8.29
C ILE A 115 6.21 4.77 9.16
N SER A 116 5.09 5.05 8.52
CA SER A 116 3.85 5.43 9.15
C SER A 116 2.69 4.59 8.60
N ILE A 117 1.65 4.44 9.41
CA ILE A 117 0.39 3.84 8.97
C ILE A 117 -0.59 4.98 8.70
N ARG A 118 -1.20 4.98 7.51
CA ARG A 118 -2.31 5.88 7.18
C ARG A 118 -3.64 5.18 7.32
N ILE A 119 -4.56 5.87 7.98
CA ILE A 119 -5.91 5.39 8.19
C ILE A 119 -6.86 6.58 8.07
N ALA A 120 -7.82 6.52 7.13
CA ALA A 120 -8.76 7.61 6.84
C ALA A 120 -8.07 8.99 6.68
N GLY A 121 -6.91 9.02 6.01
CA GLY A 121 -6.13 10.24 5.75
C GLY A 121 -5.15 10.64 6.85
N VAL A 122 -5.27 10.08 8.06
CA VAL A 122 -4.44 10.42 9.22
C VAL A 122 -3.23 9.49 9.29
N ARG A 123 -2.03 10.06 9.54
CA ARG A 123 -0.77 9.32 9.73
C ARG A 123 -0.55 9.01 11.21
N TYR A 124 -0.15 7.78 11.49
CA TYR A 124 0.23 7.29 12.82
C TYR A 124 1.61 6.64 12.75
N THR A 125 2.48 6.93 13.71
CA THR A 125 3.79 6.26 13.82
C THR A 125 3.77 5.10 14.79
N ARG A 126 2.82 5.10 15.73
CA ARG A 126 2.69 4.09 16.79
C ARG A 126 1.23 3.84 17.11
N LEU A 127 0.89 2.60 17.50
CA LEU A 127 -0.48 2.26 17.92
C LEU A 127 -0.96 3.09 19.11
N GLY A 128 -0.06 3.51 20.01
CA GLY A 128 -0.39 4.34 21.17
C GLY A 128 -0.90 5.75 20.84
N GLU A 129 -0.72 6.23 19.61
CA GLU A 129 -1.26 7.51 19.14
C GLU A 129 -2.76 7.42 18.83
N VAL A 130 -3.28 6.21 18.63
CA VAL A 130 -4.67 5.94 18.30
C VAL A 130 -5.51 6.01 19.58
N ARG A 131 -6.21 7.13 19.77
CA ARG A 131 -7.09 7.35 20.94
C ARG A 131 -8.45 6.68 20.83
N ASP A 132 -8.91 6.43 19.60
CA ASP A 132 -10.18 5.76 19.35
C ASP A 132 -10.00 4.24 19.53
N GLN A 133 -10.66 3.68 20.55
CA GLN A 133 -10.59 2.26 20.85
C GLN A 133 -11.16 1.38 19.73
N ALA A 134 -12.19 1.84 19.01
CA ALA A 134 -12.75 1.09 17.89
C ALA A 134 -11.76 1.03 16.72
N LEU A 135 -11.10 2.15 16.43
CA LEU A 135 -10.04 2.21 15.44
C LEU A 135 -8.84 1.34 15.83
N GLY A 136 -8.40 1.41 17.09
CA GLY A 136 -7.34 0.55 17.62
C GLY A 136 -7.66 -0.94 17.48
N LYS A 137 -8.92 -1.33 17.76
CA LYS A 137 -9.39 -2.71 17.55
C LYS A 137 -9.30 -3.12 16.08
N ARG A 138 -9.79 -2.29 15.15
CA ARG A 138 -9.73 -2.56 13.70
C ARG A 138 -8.30 -2.71 13.19
N ILE A 139 -7.37 -1.89 13.68
CA ILE A 139 -5.95 -2.02 13.34
C ILE A 139 -5.42 -3.39 13.78
N LEU A 140 -5.70 -3.80 15.01
CA LEU A 140 -5.25 -5.10 15.51
C LEU A 140 -5.85 -6.27 14.74
N GLU A 141 -7.13 -6.18 14.35
CA GLU A 141 -7.77 -7.16 13.46
C GLU A 141 -7.07 -7.20 12.09
N ALA A 142 -6.74 -6.05 11.51
CA ALA A 142 -6.04 -5.96 10.22
C ALA A 142 -4.63 -6.58 10.27
N ILE A 143 -3.88 -6.33 11.36
CA ILE A 143 -2.56 -6.94 11.58
C ILE A 143 -2.70 -8.46 11.66
N THR A 144 -3.70 -8.97 12.39
CA THR A 144 -3.98 -10.41 12.46
C THR A 144 -4.25 -11.01 11.07
N TRP A 145 -5.10 -10.38 10.25
CA TRP A 145 -5.36 -10.84 8.89
C TRP A 145 -4.13 -10.80 7.99
N THR A 146 -3.29 -9.78 8.15
CA THR A 146 -2.03 -9.67 7.43
C THR A 146 -1.08 -10.81 7.78
N LEU A 147 -1.01 -11.20 9.06
CA LEU A 147 -0.22 -12.37 9.48
C LEU A 147 -0.79 -13.67 8.92
N ARG A 148 -2.11 -13.85 8.91
CA ARG A 148 -2.75 -15.01 8.29
C ARG A 148 -2.47 -15.08 6.79
N PHE A 149 -2.52 -13.95 6.09
CA PHE A 149 -2.16 -13.84 4.67
C PHE A 149 -0.75 -14.39 4.37
N SER A 150 0.19 -14.16 5.28
CA SER A 150 1.58 -14.63 5.20
C SER A 150 1.85 -16.00 5.83
N GLU A 151 0.82 -16.67 6.35
CA GLU A 151 0.96 -17.89 7.16
C GLU A 151 1.92 -17.70 8.36
N GLY A 152 1.95 -16.50 8.95
CA GLY A 152 2.84 -16.17 10.07
C GLY A 152 4.29 -15.88 9.68
N ARG A 153 4.61 -15.78 8.38
CA ARG A 153 5.95 -15.40 7.91
C ARG A 153 6.15 -13.89 8.05
N VAL A 154 7.31 -13.49 8.55
CA VAL A 154 7.71 -12.09 8.72
C VAL A 154 9.16 -11.89 8.30
N ALA A 155 9.52 -10.70 7.84
CA ALA A 155 10.91 -10.37 7.56
C ALA A 155 11.65 -9.95 8.84
N GLU A 156 12.87 -10.45 9.03
CA GLU A 156 13.87 -10.00 10.00
C GLU A 156 15.16 -9.59 9.26
N ASP A 157 16.09 -8.94 9.96
CA ASP A 157 17.37 -8.53 9.39
C ASP A 157 18.19 -9.70 8.79
N ASP A 158 17.98 -10.93 9.28
CA ASP A 158 18.67 -12.16 8.87
C ASP A 158 17.88 -13.03 7.89
N GLY A 159 16.68 -12.61 7.47
CA GLY A 159 15.87 -13.32 6.47
C GLY A 159 14.39 -13.37 6.80
N VAL A 160 13.74 -14.49 6.51
CA VAL A 160 12.31 -14.70 6.79
C VAL A 160 12.18 -15.64 7.98
N LYS A 161 11.37 -15.25 8.95
CA LYS A 161 11.08 -16.04 10.15
C LYS A 161 9.61 -16.40 10.24
N PHE A 162 9.34 -17.56 10.80
CA PHE A 162 8.00 -18.02 11.10
C PHE A 162 7.63 -17.65 12.54
N LEU A 163 6.48 -16.99 12.72
CA LEU A 163 5.90 -16.72 14.02
C LEU A 163 4.75 -17.71 14.27
N GLU A 164 4.74 -18.31 15.45
CA GLU A 164 3.59 -19.09 15.90
C GLU A 164 2.43 -18.13 16.19
N LEU A 165 1.39 -18.21 15.37
CA LEU A 165 0.19 -17.40 15.52
C LEU A 165 -0.74 -18.03 16.57
N PRO A 166 -1.30 -17.23 17.49
CA PRO A 166 -2.38 -17.73 18.34
C PRO A 166 -3.61 -18.07 17.47
N PRO A 167 -4.58 -18.83 18.00
CA PRO A 167 -5.84 -19.10 17.29
C PRO A 167 -6.55 -17.79 16.92
N CYS A 168 -6.72 -17.55 15.61
CA CYS A 168 -7.27 -16.30 15.07
C CYS A 168 -8.48 -16.53 14.14
N ASP A 169 -9.03 -17.74 14.09
CA ASP A 169 -10.09 -18.09 13.14
C ASP A 169 -11.42 -17.35 13.39
N ALA A 170 -11.64 -16.87 14.62
CA ALA A 170 -12.80 -16.08 15.00
C ALA A 170 -12.63 -14.57 14.74
N VAL A 171 -11.46 -14.12 14.28
CA VAL A 171 -11.21 -12.71 14.00
C VAL A 171 -11.84 -12.34 12.66
N HIS A 172 -12.83 -11.45 12.68
CA HIS A 172 -13.53 -10.98 11.48
C HIS A 172 -12.64 -10.07 10.61
N VAL A 173 -12.94 -10.00 9.32
CA VAL A 173 -12.32 -9.01 8.42
C VAL A 173 -12.65 -7.61 8.95
N PRO A 174 -11.66 -6.72 9.12
CA PRO A 174 -11.89 -5.38 9.64
C PRO A 174 -12.84 -4.61 8.75
N GLU A 175 -13.74 -3.84 9.36
CA GLU A 175 -14.65 -2.97 8.61
C GLU A 175 -13.86 -1.84 7.91
N PRO A 176 -14.01 -1.69 6.59
CA PRO A 176 -13.30 -0.69 5.83
C PRO A 176 -13.67 0.73 6.27
N LEU A 177 -12.78 1.66 6.00
CA LEU A 177 -13.01 3.07 6.24
C LEU A 177 -13.38 3.78 4.93
N PRO A 178 -13.99 4.97 4.99
CA PRO A 178 -14.25 5.77 3.80
C PRO A 178 -12.96 5.90 2.97
N PRO A 179 -13.05 5.74 1.63
CA PRO A 179 -11.90 5.67 0.77
C PRO A 179 -11.02 6.91 0.94
N LEU A 180 -9.70 6.69 1.02
CA LEU A 180 -8.74 7.80 0.96
C LEU A 180 -8.75 8.37 -0.46
N ALA A 181 -8.80 9.71 -0.56
CA ALA A 181 -8.78 10.41 -1.84
C ALA A 181 -7.45 10.23 -2.63
N ASP A 182 -6.39 9.79 -1.97
CA ASP A 182 -5.04 9.68 -2.54
C ASP A 182 -4.83 8.29 -3.16
N GLY A 183 -5.06 8.20 -4.48
CA GLY A 183 -5.00 6.95 -5.25
C GLY A 183 -3.64 6.24 -5.19
N ASN A 184 -2.53 6.99 -5.16
CA ASN A 184 -1.16 6.46 -5.00
C ASN A 184 -0.31 7.48 -4.25
N GLU A 185 0.15 7.11 -3.06
CA GLU A 185 1.01 7.95 -2.25
C GLU A 185 2.49 7.58 -2.51
N PRO A 186 3.39 8.55 -2.73
CA PRO A 186 4.81 8.23 -2.87
C PRO A 186 5.33 7.55 -1.60
N GLY A 187 6.03 6.43 -1.77
CA GLY A 187 6.53 5.61 -0.67
C GLY A 187 5.51 4.62 -0.08
N GLU A 188 4.37 4.41 -0.73
CA GLU A 188 3.43 3.34 -0.36
C GLU A 188 4.12 1.96 -0.45
N ILE A 189 4.21 1.27 0.70
CA ILE A 189 4.78 -0.08 0.80
C ILE A 189 3.70 -1.10 0.43
N MET A 190 2.53 -1.00 1.07
CA MET A 190 1.39 -1.87 0.82
C MET A 190 0.09 -1.25 1.33
N ARG A 191 -1.02 -1.71 0.76
CA ARG A 191 -2.38 -1.36 1.17
C ARG A 191 -3.15 -2.61 1.56
N LEU A 192 -3.86 -2.54 2.67
CA LEU A 192 -4.73 -3.63 3.13
C LEU A 192 -6.16 -3.33 2.71
N LEU A 193 -6.75 -4.28 2.00
CA LEU A 193 -8.11 -4.19 1.47
C LEU A 193 -8.94 -5.32 2.10
N GLY A 194 -10.23 -5.06 2.33
CA GLY A 194 -11.13 -6.11 2.83
C GLY A 194 -12.57 -5.91 2.41
N ASP A 195 -13.24 -7.03 2.20
CA ASP A 195 -14.67 -7.11 1.92
C ASP A 195 -15.34 -7.87 3.07
N VAL A 196 -16.05 -7.12 3.92
CA VAL A 196 -16.74 -7.67 5.10
C VAL A 196 -17.89 -8.59 4.71
N GLU A 197 -18.57 -8.31 3.60
CA GLU A 197 -19.72 -9.11 3.14
C GLU A 197 -19.25 -10.49 2.68
N ARG A 198 -18.08 -10.56 2.05
CA ARG A 198 -17.49 -11.81 1.56
C ARG A 198 -16.53 -12.47 2.54
N GLY A 199 -16.10 -11.75 3.58
CA GLY A 199 -15.04 -12.21 4.46
C GLY A 199 -13.69 -12.38 3.73
N GLU A 200 -13.47 -11.60 2.68
CA GLU A 200 -12.25 -11.65 1.87
C GLU A 200 -11.28 -10.53 2.28
N PHE A 201 -9.97 -10.83 2.23
CA PHE A 201 -8.90 -9.90 2.58
C PHE A 201 -7.80 -9.97 1.52
N TRP A 202 -7.26 -8.81 1.14
CA TRP A 202 -6.20 -8.72 0.14
C TRP A 202 -5.12 -7.73 0.57
N ILE A 203 -3.91 -7.95 0.06
CA ILE A 203 -2.82 -6.99 0.13
C ILE A 203 -2.56 -6.48 -1.28
N GLN A 204 -2.57 -5.17 -1.46
CA GLN A 204 -2.21 -4.51 -2.71
C GLN A 204 -0.80 -3.93 -2.62
N VAL A 205 0.03 -4.22 -3.62
CA VAL A 205 1.38 -3.67 -3.80
C VAL A 205 1.58 -3.31 -5.26
N ALA A 206 2.06 -2.10 -5.54
CA ALA A 206 2.28 -1.58 -6.89
C ALA A 206 1.06 -1.79 -7.82
N GLY A 207 -0.15 -1.50 -7.31
CA GLY A 207 -1.40 -1.62 -8.06
C GLY A 207 -1.96 -3.04 -8.19
N ARG A 208 -1.22 -4.09 -7.79
CA ARG A 208 -1.66 -5.49 -7.88
C ARG A 208 -2.15 -6.00 -6.54
N SER A 209 -3.28 -6.69 -6.52
CA SER A 209 -3.89 -7.26 -5.30
C SER A 209 -3.67 -8.76 -5.22
N TYR A 210 -3.25 -9.23 -4.05
CA TYR A 210 -2.96 -10.63 -3.75
C TYR A 210 -3.88 -11.11 -2.62
N ALA A 211 -4.41 -12.33 -2.72
CA ALA A 211 -5.24 -12.92 -1.68
C ALA A 211 -4.40 -13.75 -0.68
N ARG A 212 -3.27 -14.27 -1.13
CA ARG A 212 -2.29 -15.02 -0.32
C ARG A 212 -0.88 -14.63 -0.71
N LEU A 213 0.07 -14.79 0.22
CA LEU A 213 1.49 -14.57 -0.08
C LEU A 213 2.00 -15.54 -1.16
N ALA A 214 1.45 -16.75 -1.23
CA ALA A 214 1.78 -17.75 -2.25
C ALA A 214 1.38 -17.34 -3.68
N ASP A 215 0.45 -16.38 -3.83
CA ASP A 215 0.03 -15.85 -5.13
C ASP A 215 1.06 -14.85 -5.71
N VAL A 216 2.05 -14.44 -4.90
CA VAL A 216 3.07 -13.47 -5.27
C VAL A 216 4.22 -14.19 -5.96
N VAL A 217 4.24 -14.14 -7.29
CA VAL A 217 5.28 -14.79 -8.13
C VAL A 217 6.64 -14.10 -7.99
N ASP A 218 6.65 -12.78 -7.79
CA ASP A 218 7.87 -11.99 -7.69
C ASP A 218 8.44 -12.03 -6.26
N PRO A 219 9.64 -12.60 -6.05
CA PRO A 219 10.22 -12.71 -4.71
C PRO A 219 10.52 -11.35 -4.07
N ASP A 220 10.81 -10.32 -4.85
CA ASP A 220 11.08 -8.98 -4.33
C ASP A 220 9.79 -8.34 -3.80
N VAL A 221 8.66 -8.55 -4.49
CA VAL A 221 7.34 -8.13 -4.01
C VAL A 221 6.95 -8.89 -2.75
N ALA A 222 7.19 -10.20 -2.70
CA ALA A 222 6.92 -11.01 -1.51
C ALA A 222 7.73 -10.54 -0.30
N LEU A 223 9.02 -10.26 -0.50
CA LEU A 223 9.88 -9.65 0.52
C LEU A 223 9.40 -8.28 0.97
N HIS A 224 8.95 -7.45 0.03
CA HIS A 224 8.42 -6.12 0.33
C HIS A 224 7.17 -6.20 1.20
N ILE A 225 6.25 -7.12 0.87
CA ILE A 225 5.06 -7.41 1.68
C ILE A 225 5.50 -7.84 3.09
N LEU A 226 6.38 -8.85 3.21
CA LEU A 226 6.87 -9.35 4.49
C LEU A 226 7.53 -8.27 5.35
N GLY A 227 8.27 -7.35 4.73
CA GLY A 227 8.79 -6.15 5.39
C GLY A 227 7.67 -5.28 5.95
N GLY A 228 6.65 -4.98 5.14
CA GLY A 228 5.43 -4.30 5.57
C GLY A 228 4.76 -4.96 6.77
N ILE A 229 4.62 -6.30 6.78
CA ILE A 229 4.03 -7.05 7.91
C ILE A 229 4.85 -6.88 9.18
N SER A 230 6.18 -6.98 9.08
CA SER A 230 7.06 -6.77 10.21
C SER A 230 6.97 -5.35 10.78
N TYR A 231 6.82 -4.33 9.91
CA TYR A 231 6.58 -2.96 10.37
C TYR A 231 5.23 -2.79 11.06
N LEU A 232 4.17 -3.46 10.58
CA LEU A 232 2.88 -3.49 11.27
C LEU A 232 2.98 -4.09 12.68
N LEU A 233 3.75 -5.17 12.84
CA LEU A 233 4.03 -5.75 14.15
C LEU A 233 4.83 -4.81 15.06
N GLN A 234 5.83 -4.11 14.52
CA GLN A 234 6.58 -3.11 15.29
C GLN A 234 5.69 -1.95 15.73
N PHE A 235 4.83 -1.45 14.83
CA PHE A 235 3.86 -0.40 15.10
C PHE A 235 2.92 -0.74 16.27
N SER A 236 2.48 -2.01 16.35
CA SER A 236 1.60 -2.48 17.42
C SER A 236 2.34 -2.97 18.68
N TYR A 237 3.68 -2.90 18.70
CA TYR A 237 4.51 -3.50 19.74
C TYR A 237 4.25 -5.01 19.92
N GLY A 238 4.06 -5.71 18.80
CA GLY A 238 3.79 -7.14 18.77
C GLY A 238 2.37 -7.51 19.20
N ARG A 239 1.46 -6.53 19.32
CA ARG A 239 0.06 -6.80 19.69
C ARG A 239 -0.77 -7.15 18.46
N LEU A 240 -1.65 -8.13 18.61
CA LEU A 240 -2.60 -8.55 17.58
C LEU A 240 -3.91 -9.02 18.22
N MET A 241 -4.97 -9.12 17.42
CA MET A 241 -6.25 -9.67 17.86
C MET A 241 -6.28 -11.20 17.69
N ALA A 242 -6.73 -11.93 18.70
CA ALA A 242 -6.92 -13.38 18.68
C ALA A 242 -8.35 -13.73 19.12
N ASN A 243 -8.71 -15.01 19.09
CA ASN A 243 -10.05 -15.50 19.45
C ASN A 243 -10.47 -15.11 20.89
N ASP A 244 -9.51 -14.97 21.80
CA ASP A 244 -9.74 -14.65 23.22
C ASP A 244 -9.31 -13.22 23.60
N GLY A 245 -9.10 -12.36 22.62
CA GLY A 245 -8.76 -10.95 22.82
C GLY A 245 -7.36 -10.59 22.32
N VAL A 246 -6.75 -9.55 22.91
CA VAL A 246 -5.44 -9.05 22.45
C VAL A 246 -4.32 -9.95 22.98
N ARG A 247 -3.48 -10.45 22.07
CA ARG A 247 -2.29 -11.25 22.39
C ARG A 247 -1.03 -10.53 21.94
N SER A 248 0.10 -10.91 22.55
CA SER A 248 1.43 -10.39 22.18
C SER A 248 2.25 -11.50 21.53
N VAL A 249 2.89 -11.19 20.40
CA VAL A 249 3.83 -12.05 19.69
C VAL A 249 5.22 -11.43 19.70
N PRO A 250 6.29 -12.21 19.47
CA PRO A 250 7.64 -11.68 19.34
C PRO A 250 7.71 -10.61 18.25
N ILE A 251 8.35 -9.48 18.57
CA ILE A 251 8.53 -8.38 17.62
C ILE A 251 9.75 -8.71 16.74
N PRO A 252 9.59 -8.74 15.40
CA PRO A 252 10.72 -8.94 14.50
C PRO A 252 11.68 -7.77 14.58
N LYS A 253 12.98 -8.08 14.60
CA LYS A 253 14.03 -7.06 14.51
C LYS A 253 14.21 -6.71 13.05
N LEU A 254 13.62 -5.58 12.64
CA LEU A 254 14.01 -4.89 11.43
C LEU A 254 14.78 -3.65 11.84
N SER A 255 16.03 -3.58 11.42
CA SER A 255 16.78 -2.33 11.37
C SER A 255 16.05 -1.38 10.42
N ALA A 256 15.83 -0.13 10.86
CA ALA A 256 15.04 0.88 10.15
C ALA A 256 15.56 1.26 8.75
N LYS A 257 16.65 0.62 8.28
CA LYS A 257 17.22 0.83 6.96
C LYS A 257 17.02 -0.43 6.11
N PRO A 258 15.90 -0.56 5.38
CA PRO A 258 15.73 -1.61 4.39
C PRO A 258 16.71 -1.34 3.23
N THR A 259 17.97 -1.72 3.42
CA THR A 259 19.06 -1.42 2.48
C THR A 259 19.49 -2.71 1.84
N ALA A 260 18.94 -3.03 0.65
CA ALA A 260 19.52 -3.89 -0.40
C ALA A 260 20.05 -5.30 -0.03
N SER A 261 20.01 -5.70 1.24
CA SER A 261 20.77 -6.85 1.78
C SER A 261 19.90 -8.10 1.84
N VAL A 262 18.58 -7.93 1.96
CA VAL A 262 17.63 -9.06 1.97
C VAL A 262 17.52 -9.71 0.57
N VAL A 263 17.58 -8.92 -0.50
CA VAL A 263 17.62 -9.42 -1.89
C VAL A 263 18.85 -10.32 -2.13
N ARG A 264 19.95 -10.07 -1.41
CA ARG A 264 21.19 -10.85 -1.53
C ARG A 264 21.15 -12.19 -0.79
N ALA A 265 20.30 -12.33 0.24
CA ALA A 265 20.19 -13.55 1.03
C ALA A 265 19.36 -14.65 0.34
N LEU A 266 18.39 -14.27 -0.51
CA LEU A 266 17.48 -15.22 -1.18
C LEU A 266 17.95 -15.66 -2.58
N THR A 267 18.91 -14.96 -3.17
CA THR A 267 19.50 -15.32 -4.47
C THR A 267 20.73 -16.24 -4.36
N ALA A 268 21.16 -16.60 -3.15
CA ALA A 268 22.20 -17.61 -2.95
C ALA A 268 21.55 -19.01 -2.97
N PRO A 269 21.75 -19.83 -4.02
CA PRO A 269 21.30 -21.21 -4.01
C PRO A 269 22.13 -21.96 -2.98
N GLY A 270 21.46 -22.68 -2.09
CA GLY A 270 21.99 -23.39 -0.92
C GLY A 270 23.49 -23.71 -0.93
N GLU A 271 24.23 -23.03 -0.05
CA GLU A 271 25.48 -23.54 0.49
C GLU A 271 25.34 -23.72 2.00
N THR A 272 24.90 -24.91 2.38
CA THR A 272 25.01 -25.45 3.73
C THR A 272 26.47 -25.74 4.08
N GLN A 273 27.42 -24.79 3.93
CA GLN A 273 28.79 -25.02 4.39
C GLN A 273 29.69 -23.79 4.61
N GLN A 274 29.15 -22.59 4.84
CA GLN A 274 29.99 -21.40 5.03
C GLN A 274 30.15 -20.98 6.51
N ARG A 275 30.47 -21.96 7.37
CA ARG A 275 31.07 -21.69 8.70
C ARG A 275 32.44 -22.36 8.91
N SER A 276 32.93 -23.16 7.94
CA SER A 276 34.24 -23.82 8.03
C SER A 276 35.32 -23.26 7.08
N VAL A 277 34.98 -22.25 6.26
CA VAL A 277 35.92 -21.60 5.35
C VAL A 277 36.60 -20.39 5.99
N GLN A 278 35.92 -19.69 6.91
CA GLN A 278 36.48 -18.51 7.58
C GLN A 278 37.58 -18.88 8.58
N ASP A 279 37.38 -19.94 9.38
CA ASP A 279 38.42 -20.48 10.27
C ASP A 279 39.63 -21.07 9.50
N LYS A 280 39.40 -21.61 8.30
CA LYS A 280 40.48 -22.12 7.43
C LYS A 280 41.24 -21.00 6.71
N GLN A 281 40.57 -19.90 6.35
CA GLN A 281 41.24 -18.72 5.80
C GLN A 281 42.08 -18.01 6.86
N GLU A 282 41.62 -17.95 8.11
CA GLU A 282 42.39 -17.34 9.20
C GLU A 282 43.60 -18.21 9.59
N GLN A 283 43.47 -19.54 9.57
CA GLN A 283 44.62 -20.47 9.72
C GLN A 283 45.58 -20.44 8.52
N PHE A 284 45.10 -20.15 7.31
CA PHE A 284 45.92 -19.99 6.10
C PHE A 284 46.70 -18.66 6.12
N PHE A 285 46.06 -17.56 6.55
CA PHE A 285 46.74 -16.27 6.74
C PHE A 285 47.74 -16.31 7.91
N GLN A 286 47.46 -17.08 8.97
CA GLN A 286 48.44 -17.32 10.04
C GLN A 286 49.61 -18.21 9.59
N SER A 287 49.39 -19.18 8.68
CA SER A 287 50.48 -19.96 8.07
C SER A 287 51.35 -19.11 7.13
N LEU A 288 50.76 -18.15 6.41
CA LEU A 288 51.51 -17.22 5.54
C LEU A 288 52.37 -16.21 6.32
N MET A 289 51.94 -15.83 7.53
CA MET A 289 52.67 -14.89 8.39
C MET A 289 53.75 -15.58 9.24
N GLY A 290 53.76 -16.92 9.31
CA GLY A 290 54.70 -17.71 10.13
C GLY A 290 56.06 -18.01 9.48
N ASP A 291 56.17 -17.98 8.15
CA ASP A 291 57.37 -18.46 7.44
C ASP A 291 58.30 -17.37 6.88
N SER A 292 58.08 -16.10 7.22
CA SER A 292 58.86 -14.97 6.65
C SER A 292 60.08 -14.56 7.47
N THR A 293 60.89 -15.51 7.96
CA THR A 293 62.26 -15.24 8.42
C THR A 293 63.30 -16.18 7.82
N ARG A 294 63.41 -16.21 6.49
CA ARG A 294 64.68 -16.48 5.79
C ARG A 294 64.51 -16.31 4.29
N SER A 295 65.08 -15.25 3.75
CA SER A 295 66.08 -15.31 2.67
C SER A 295 66.19 -13.94 2.03
N GLN A 296 67.32 -13.29 2.28
CA GLN A 296 67.83 -12.23 1.44
C GLN A 296 68.02 -12.72 0.01
N GLY A 297 67.89 -11.78 -0.93
CA GLY A 297 68.87 -11.67 -2.00
C GLY A 297 68.31 -11.55 -3.40
N VAL A 298 68.41 -10.33 -3.94
CA VAL A 298 68.71 -9.99 -5.36
C VAL A 298 67.62 -10.46 -6.35
N TRP A 299 66.96 -9.59 -7.09
CA TRP A 299 67.41 -9.12 -8.40
C TRP A 299 66.64 -7.86 -8.79
N ALA A 300 67.39 -6.95 -9.42
CA ALA A 300 66.92 -5.70 -9.96
C ALA A 300 66.30 -5.85 -11.36
N GLN A 301 65.65 -4.75 -11.77
CA GLN A 301 65.53 -4.19 -13.13
C GLN A 301 64.22 -4.34 -13.94
N ARG A 302 63.76 -3.13 -14.32
CA ARG A 302 63.12 -2.66 -15.57
C ARG A 302 61.58 -2.67 -15.63
N VAL A 303 60.96 -1.47 -15.60
CA VAL A 303 60.61 -0.57 -16.75
C VAL A 303 59.39 -1.12 -17.49
N SER A 304 58.30 -0.42 -17.84
CA SER A 304 57.75 0.92 -17.62
C SER A 304 56.34 0.93 -18.23
N ALA A 305 55.51 1.88 -17.78
CA ALA A 305 54.52 2.64 -18.55
C ALA A 305 53.46 1.91 -19.42
N GLY A 306 52.19 2.21 -19.11
CA GLY A 306 51.06 1.90 -19.98
C GLY A 306 49.72 2.35 -19.40
N GLU A 307 49.52 3.68 -19.33
CA GLU A 307 48.20 4.30 -19.10
C GLU A 307 47.19 3.79 -20.13
N ARG A 308 46.08 3.21 -19.66
CA ARG A 308 44.84 3.08 -20.43
C ARG A 308 43.68 3.65 -19.63
N ARG A 309 43.25 4.84 -20.06
CA ARG A 309 41.92 5.39 -19.82
C ARG A 309 40.88 4.39 -20.31
N VAL A 310 39.96 3.98 -19.43
CA VAL A 310 38.73 3.31 -19.81
C VAL A 310 37.60 4.30 -19.57
N SER A 311 37.05 4.80 -20.67
CA SER A 311 35.80 5.56 -20.69
C SER A 311 34.65 4.68 -20.20
N THR A 312 33.95 5.17 -19.18
CA THR A 312 32.65 4.67 -18.72
C THR A 312 31.59 4.94 -19.78
N MET A 313 31.27 3.92 -20.59
CA MET A 313 30.02 3.89 -21.35
C MET A 313 28.85 3.75 -20.36
N ARG A 314 28.04 4.80 -20.25
CA ARG A 314 26.74 4.76 -19.60
C ARG A 314 25.82 3.85 -20.42
N ALA A 315 25.51 2.69 -19.86
CA ALA A 315 24.41 1.85 -20.31
C ALA A 315 23.13 2.69 -20.29
N HIS A 316 22.54 2.90 -21.47
CA HIS A 316 21.20 3.44 -21.60
C HIS A 316 20.26 2.32 -21.14
N GLY A 317 19.70 2.48 -19.92
CA GLY A 317 18.59 1.66 -19.47
C GLY A 317 17.46 1.79 -20.48
N THR A 318 16.88 0.66 -20.84
CA THR A 318 15.68 0.56 -21.68
C THR A 318 14.57 1.37 -21.01
N SER A 319 14.39 2.60 -21.47
CA SER A 319 13.31 3.49 -21.09
C SER A 319 12.00 2.78 -21.43
N THR A 320 11.25 2.41 -20.40
CA THR A 320 9.83 2.11 -20.50
C THR A 320 9.14 3.43 -20.85
N PHE A 321 9.04 3.72 -22.15
CA PHE A 321 8.43 4.95 -22.64
C PHE A 321 6.99 5.04 -22.10
N SER A 322 6.72 6.09 -21.31
CA SER A 322 5.36 6.36 -20.84
C SER A 322 4.52 6.87 -22.01
N LEU A 323 3.32 6.32 -22.15
CA LEU A 323 2.33 6.73 -23.16
C LEU A 323 2.03 8.23 -23.07
N ALA A 324 2.00 8.80 -21.86
CA ALA A 324 1.78 10.22 -21.66
C ALA A 324 2.94 11.07 -22.21
N GLU A 325 4.19 10.64 -22.03
CA GLU A 325 5.37 11.35 -22.54
C GLU A 325 5.39 11.37 -24.08
N GLU A 326 4.95 10.30 -24.73
CA GLU A 326 4.95 10.22 -26.18
C GLU A 326 3.88 11.12 -26.81
N ILE A 327 2.66 11.09 -26.26
CA ILE A 327 1.57 12.00 -26.67
C ILE A 327 1.95 13.45 -26.37
N ASP A 328 2.52 13.74 -25.19
CA ASP A 328 2.97 15.09 -24.84
C ASP A 328 4.00 15.61 -25.84
N ARG A 329 4.98 14.79 -26.23
CA ARG A 329 5.99 15.18 -27.22
C ARG A 329 5.38 15.56 -28.58
N ILE A 330 4.34 14.86 -29.03
CA ILE A 330 3.62 15.20 -30.26
C ILE A 330 2.82 16.49 -30.06
N PHE A 331 2.15 16.60 -28.92
CA PHE A 331 1.36 17.77 -28.54
C PHE A 331 2.20 19.05 -28.47
N GLN A 332 3.33 19.03 -27.77
CA GLN A 332 4.24 20.18 -27.67
C GLN A 332 4.70 20.66 -29.04
N ARG A 333 5.06 19.74 -29.94
CA ARG A 333 5.47 20.07 -31.31
C ARG A 333 4.37 20.81 -32.08
N LYS A 334 3.11 20.38 -31.93
CA LYS A 334 1.95 21.05 -32.56
C LYS A 334 1.61 22.38 -31.88
N LEU A 335 1.78 22.45 -30.56
CA LEU A 335 1.54 23.65 -29.76
C LEU A 335 2.53 24.77 -30.15
N GLU A 336 3.81 24.44 -30.31
CA GLU A 336 4.87 25.36 -30.78
C GLU A 336 4.59 25.93 -32.18
N ALA A 337 3.94 25.15 -33.05
CA ALA A 337 3.56 25.58 -34.40
C ALA A 337 2.26 26.41 -34.44
N SER A 338 1.57 26.55 -33.31
CA SER A 338 0.28 27.22 -33.20
C SER A 338 0.39 28.60 -32.54
N PRO A 339 -0.66 29.45 -32.60
CA PRO A 339 -0.73 30.70 -31.83
C PRO A 339 -0.61 30.51 -30.31
N PHE A 340 -0.79 29.28 -29.81
CA PHE A 340 -0.76 28.92 -28.39
C PHE A 340 0.62 28.50 -27.87
N ALA A 341 1.70 28.72 -28.62
CA ALA A 341 3.06 28.38 -28.20
C ALA A 341 3.49 28.99 -26.85
N HIS A 342 2.77 30.01 -26.37
CA HIS A 342 3.00 30.66 -25.08
C HIS A 342 2.17 30.09 -23.92
N LEU A 343 1.23 29.17 -24.18
CA LEU A 343 0.46 28.51 -23.14
C LEU A 343 1.27 27.37 -22.52
N ASP A 344 1.31 27.32 -21.19
CA ASP A 344 1.80 26.16 -20.44
C ASP A 344 0.73 25.07 -20.47
N ALA A 345 0.73 24.26 -21.52
CA ALA A 345 -0.13 23.09 -21.64
C ALA A 345 0.71 21.83 -21.77
N GLN A 346 0.35 20.75 -21.09
CA GLN A 346 1.07 19.48 -21.14
C GLN A 346 0.15 18.29 -20.81
N PHE A 347 0.45 17.12 -21.38
CA PHE A 347 -0.13 15.86 -20.92
C PHE A 347 0.66 15.35 -19.71
N VAL A 348 -0.06 14.96 -18.66
CA VAL A 348 0.53 14.48 -17.41
C VAL A 348 -0.04 13.11 -17.11
N GLU A 349 0.83 12.14 -16.88
CA GLU A 349 0.43 10.85 -16.34
C GLU A 349 0.02 11.02 -14.88
N HIS A 350 -1.24 10.72 -14.61
CA HIS A 350 -1.71 10.62 -13.25
C HIS A 350 -1.23 9.28 -12.67
N PRO A 351 -0.93 9.20 -11.37
CA PRO A 351 -0.40 7.98 -10.76
C PRO A 351 -1.25 6.70 -10.95
N ASP A 352 -2.53 6.82 -11.28
CA ASP A 352 -3.41 5.70 -11.62
C ASP A 352 -3.23 5.16 -13.05
N GLY A 353 -2.28 5.73 -13.82
CA GLY A 353 -2.03 5.43 -15.22
C GLY A 353 -3.00 6.13 -16.18
N SER A 354 -3.92 6.95 -15.67
CA SER A 354 -4.74 7.82 -16.53
C SER A 354 -3.91 9.00 -17.03
N VAL A 355 -4.25 9.53 -18.20
CA VAL A 355 -3.59 10.70 -18.76
C VAL A 355 -4.53 11.88 -18.62
N ARG A 356 -4.03 12.99 -18.07
CA ARG A 356 -4.79 14.24 -17.90
C ARG A 356 -4.10 15.37 -18.64
N ILE A 357 -4.88 16.38 -19.00
CA ILE A 357 -4.39 17.57 -19.70
C ILE A 357 -4.27 18.69 -18.68
N ARG A 358 -3.05 19.22 -18.49
CA ARG A 358 -2.84 20.44 -17.70
C ARG A 358 -2.80 21.63 -18.64
N VAL A 359 -3.56 22.69 -18.33
CA VAL A 359 -3.47 23.99 -19.01
C VAL A 359 -3.33 25.08 -17.95
N GLY A 360 -2.13 25.64 -17.83
CA GLY A 360 -1.72 26.51 -16.73
C GLY A 360 -1.82 25.78 -15.38
N THR A 361 -2.72 26.26 -14.52
CA THR A 361 -2.96 25.69 -13.18
C THR A 361 -4.13 24.73 -13.10
N LYS A 362 -4.86 24.51 -14.21
CA LYS A 362 -6.04 23.66 -14.25
C LYS A 362 -5.72 22.32 -14.91
N PHE A 363 -6.39 21.28 -14.43
CA PHE A 363 -6.35 19.93 -14.98
C PHE A 363 -7.71 19.57 -15.55
N TYR A 364 -7.68 18.82 -16.64
CA TYR A 364 -8.84 18.35 -17.38
C TYR A 364 -8.68 16.85 -17.63
N GLU A 365 -9.75 16.08 -17.42
CA GLU A 365 -9.72 14.63 -17.59
C GLU A 365 -9.89 14.23 -19.07
N CYS A 366 -10.64 15.05 -19.83
CA CYS A 366 -10.93 14.79 -21.23
C CYS A 366 -10.69 16.04 -22.11
N PRO A 367 -10.32 15.88 -23.40
CA PRO A 367 -10.14 17.00 -24.34
C PRO A 367 -11.36 17.93 -24.43
N GLU A 368 -12.58 17.39 -24.31
CA GLU A 368 -13.83 18.13 -24.43
C GLU A 368 -14.05 19.12 -23.27
N GLU A 369 -13.39 18.92 -22.13
CA GLU A 369 -13.47 19.81 -20.96
C GLU A 369 -12.60 21.05 -21.11
N VAL A 370 -11.62 21.04 -22.03
CA VAL A 370 -10.74 22.18 -22.28
C VAL A 370 -11.57 23.32 -22.90
N PRO A 371 -11.61 24.51 -22.28
CA PRO A 371 -12.54 25.58 -22.68
C PRO A 371 -12.20 26.23 -24.01
N ASP A 372 -10.93 26.20 -24.43
CA ASP A 372 -10.48 26.74 -25.71
C ASP A 372 -10.68 25.71 -26.84
N PRO A 373 -11.55 26.00 -27.83
CA PRO A 373 -11.85 25.05 -28.89
C PRO A 373 -10.70 24.86 -29.89
N GLU A 374 -9.79 25.81 -30.03
CA GLU A 374 -8.62 25.64 -30.91
C GLU A 374 -7.55 24.79 -30.23
N LEU A 375 -7.31 25.01 -28.93
CA LEU A 375 -6.44 24.14 -28.14
C LEU A 375 -6.95 22.69 -28.13
N ARG A 376 -8.27 22.50 -28.00
CA ARG A 376 -8.90 21.18 -28.10
C ARG A 376 -8.57 20.46 -29.41
N LYS A 377 -8.65 21.17 -30.54
CA LYS A 377 -8.29 20.60 -31.85
C LYS A 377 -6.81 20.17 -31.92
N ILE A 378 -5.91 20.91 -31.27
CA ILE A 378 -4.49 20.56 -31.21
C ILE A 378 -4.29 19.29 -30.37
N ILE A 379 -4.97 19.20 -29.22
CA ILE A 379 -4.97 18.03 -28.34
C ILE A 379 -5.50 16.80 -29.10
N GLU A 380 -6.66 16.91 -29.74
CA GLU A 380 -7.25 15.84 -30.56
C GLU A 380 -6.32 15.41 -31.71
N ALA A 381 -5.68 16.37 -32.39
CA ALA A 381 -4.73 16.09 -33.47
C ALA A 381 -3.44 15.42 -32.99
N ALA A 382 -3.01 15.65 -31.74
CA ALA A 382 -1.88 14.96 -31.14
C ALA A 382 -2.23 13.52 -30.78
N ILE A 383 -3.39 13.30 -30.17
CA ILE A 383 -3.91 11.97 -29.84
C ILE A 383 -4.15 11.13 -31.11
N ALA A 384 -4.58 11.75 -32.21
CA ALA A 384 -4.81 11.05 -33.47
C ALA A 384 -3.53 10.74 -34.26
N GLU A 385 -2.42 11.44 -34.00
CA GLU A 385 -1.11 11.15 -34.62
C GLU A 385 -0.36 10.04 -33.90
N TRP A 386 -0.50 9.99 -32.57
CA TRP A 386 -0.04 8.87 -31.74
C TRP A 386 -0.82 7.60 -32.09
#